data_AF-A0A151XHT0-F1
#
_entry.id   AF-A0A151XHT0-F1
#
_cell.length_a   1.000
_cell.length_b   1.000
_cell.length_c   1.000
_cell.angle_alpha   90.00
_cell.angle_beta   90.00
_cell.angle_gamma   90.00
#
_symmetry.space_group_name_H-M   'P 1'
#
loop_
_entity.id
_entity.type
_entity.pdbx_description
1 polymer ?
#
loop_
_entity_poly.entity_id
_entity_poly.type
_entity_poly.pdbx_seq_one_letter_code
_entity_poly.pdbx_strand_id
1 'polypeptide(L)'
;MLDVLDQFDRKAQHEATVTSATNSLTGSHSRRLPRINLPRFSGDYAQWSPFRDLFKSIVMENNDLSDVEKFHYLKMSLTGEPAQQLKNIPITSENLKRSWEILMTRYDNKRVQIDAQLSALFAIRKLKTAGATKIKKLLGDVKEALDALETLECPVKSWDHIIVFMIVRKLDVESLKEWETTLGAKSTSPSFSDLEQFLVGRVQTLESIERVMMPFKQPASNSTSVRSQSNARAYAATAAVQQCAVCSSGHYIASCLKYLEKTVNQ
;
A
#
# COMPACT_ATOMS: atom_id res chain seq x y z
N MET A 1 11.62 63.07 52.26
CA MET A 1 11.29 62.10 51.19
C MET A 1 12.22 60.89 51.40
N LEU A 2 12.42 60.32 52.61
CA LEU A 2 11.52 59.57 53.53
C LEU A 2 10.72 58.52 52.75
N ASP A 3 10.81 57.18 52.93
CA ASP A 3 11.37 56.26 53.95
C ASP A 3 11.69 54.90 53.25
N VAL A 4 12.85 54.25 53.45
CA VAL A 4 13.22 53.26 54.50
C VAL A 4 12.47 51.90 54.43
N LEU A 5 13.31 50.87 54.19
CA LEU A 5 13.27 49.43 54.49
C LEU A 5 12.18 48.89 55.45
N ASP A 6 11.83 47.62 55.23
CA ASP A 6 11.77 46.53 56.23
C ASP A 6 10.49 45.66 56.22
N GLN A 7 10.68 44.39 56.62
CA GLN A 7 9.70 43.45 57.21
C GLN A 7 8.94 42.45 56.32
N PHE A 8 9.58 41.29 56.15
CA PHE A 8 8.97 40.02 56.56
C PHE A 8 8.57 40.07 58.04
N ASP A 9 7.28 39.98 58.39
CA ASP A 9 6.75 39.04 59.41
C ASP A 9 5.21 39.05 59.54
N ARG A 10 4.65 37.83 59.61
CA ARG A 10 3.45 37.34 60.33
C ARG A 10 2.21 38.23 60.62
N LYS A 11 1.05 37.73 60.14
CA LYS A 11 -0.15 37.31 60.93
C LYS A 11 -1.20 36.70 59.97
N ALA A 12 -1.48 35.39 60.04
CA ALA A 12 -2.49 34.72 60.88
C ALA A 12 -3.96 34.84 60.37
N GLN A 13 -4.38 33.76 59.71
CA GLN A 13 -5.67 33.02 59.76
C GLN A 13 -7.05 33.67 59.44
N HIS A 14 -7.74 32.93 58.54
CA HIS A 14 -9.18 32.65 58.42
C HIS A 14 -10.18 33.78 58.13
N GLU A 15 -10.75 33.77 56.92
CA GLU A 15 -12.20 33.53 56.74
C GLU A 15 -12.54 33.18 55.28
N ALA A 16 -13.48 32.24 55.13
CA ALA A 16 -13.95 31.75 53.86
C ALA A 16 -14.98 32.71 53.26
N THR A 17 -14.86 33.02 51.96
CA THR A 17 -16.02 33.46 51.17
C THR A 17 -15.88 32.94 49.75
N VAL A 18 -16.90 32.16 49.38
CA VAL A 18 -17.13 31.57 48.07
C VAL A 18 -17.49 32.68 47.09
N THR A 19 -16.69 32.88 46.04
CA THR A 19 -17.13 33.63 44.87
C THR A 19 -16.63 32.94 43.60
N SER A 20 -17.60 32.40 42.86
CA SER A 20 -17.43 31.77 41.56
C SER A 20 -16.76 32.70 40.55
N ALA A 21 -15.62 32.28 40.03
CA ALA A 21 -15.06 32.81 38.79
C ALA A 21 -15.04 31.66 37.76
N THR A 22 -15.96 31.75 36.80
CA THR A 22 -16.01 30.94 35.58
C THR A 22 -14.74 31.19 34.78
N ASN A 23 -13.76 30.27 34.88
CA ASN A 23 -12.64 30.26 33.95
C ASN A 23 -13.07 29.52 32.69
N SER A 24 -13.30 30.30 31.64
CA SER A 24 -13.57 29.86 30.27
C SER A 24 -12.45 28.93 29.80
N LEU A 25 -12.77 27.64 29.70
CA LEU A 25 -11.92 26.63 29.08
C LEU A 25 -11.98 26.81 27.55
N THR A 26 -11.23 27.75 26.98
CA THR A 26 -10.87 27.70 25.56
C THR A 26 -9.67 26.78 25.40
N GLY A 27 -9.86 25.50 25.74
CA GLY A 27 -8.93 24.44 25.39
C GLY A 27 -9.09 24.15 23.90
N SER A 28 -8.26 24.80 23.08
CA SER A 28 -8.10 24.47 21.67
C SER A 28 -8.02 22.96 21.52
N HIS A 29 -9.05 22.37 20.90
CA HIS A 29 -9.01 20.99 20.44
C HIS A 29 -7.95 20.91 19.35
N SER A 30 -6.68 20.77 19.75
CA SER A 30 -5.59 20.41 18.87
C SER A 30 -5.96 19.07 18.26
N ARG A 31 -6.43 19.10 17.01
CA ARG A 31 -6.58 17.92 16.17
C ARG A 31 -5.19 17.32 16.05
N ARG A 32 -4.88 16.32 16.88
CA ARG A 32 -3.60 15.64 16.84
C ARG A 32 -3.54 14.84 15.55
N LEU A 33 -2.96 15.46 14.53
CA LEU A 33 -2.56 14.79 13.31
C LEU A 33 -1.61 13.62 13.67
N PRO A 34 -1.63 12.51 12.91
CA PRO A 34 -0.65 11.45 13.07
C PRO A 34 0.77 12.03 13.05
N ARG A 35 1.64 11.52 13.93
CA ARG A 35 3.05 11.93 13.94
C ARG A 35 3.69 11.51 12.62
N ILE A 36 4.36 12.45 11.95
CA ILE A 36 5.12 12.18 10.73
C ILE A 36 6.29 11.27 11.12
N ASN A 37 6.38 10.11 10.47
CA ASN A 37 7.52 9.22 10.64
C ASN A 37 8.68 9.71 9.76
N LEU A 38 9.90 9.57 10.27
CA LEU A 38 11.09 9.82 9.45
C LEU A 38 11.13 8.86 8.26
N PRO A 39 11.44 9.35 7.05
CA PRO A 39 11.58 8.47 5.89
C PRO A 39 12.78 7.54 6.11
N ARG A 40 12.77 6.40 5.41
CA ARG A 40 13.89 5.45 5.42
C ARG A 40 14.52 5.34 4.04
N PHE A 41 15.84 5.21 4.00
CA PHE A 41 16.59 5.03 2.76
C PHE A 41 17.54 3.84 2.86
N SER A 42 17.48 2.95 1.89
CA SER A 42 18.28 1.72 1.83
C SER A 42 19.43 1.75 0.82
N GLY A 43 19.52 2.81 0.02
CA GLY A 43 20.46 2.91 -1.11
C GLY A 43 19.82 2.64 -2.48
N ASP A 44 18.50 2.44 -2.56
CA ASP A 44 17.79 2.32 -3.83
C ASP A 44 17.74 3.67 -4.57
N TYR A 45 18.40 3.74 -5.73
CA TYR A 45 18.43 4.93 -6.58
C TYR A 45 17.03 5.39 -6.99
N ALA A 46 16.07 4.48 -7.17
CA ALA A 46 14.69 4.83 -7.52
C ALA A 46 14.01 5.65 -6.41
N GLN A 47 14.41 5.43 -5.16
CA GLN A 47 13.82 6.05 -3.97
C GLN A 47 14.62 7.25 -3.44
N TRP A 48 15.76 7.59 -4.08
CA TRP A 48 16.62 8.68 -3.63
C TRP A 48 15.93 10.04 -3.68
N SER A 49 15.31 10.40 -4.80
CA SER A 49 14.66 11.71 -4.96
C SER A 49 13.52 11.91 -3.95
N PRO A 50 12.54 10.99 -3.80
CA PRO A 50 11.51 11.09 -2.77
C PRO A 50 12.06 11.18 -1.35
N PHE A 51 13.07 10.37 -1.02
CA PHE A 51 13.72 10.40 0.29
C PHE A 51 14.39 11.75 0.55
N ARG A 52 15.22 12.21 -0.40
CA ARG A 52 15.99 13.45 -0.28
C ARG A 52 15.07 14.63 -0.02
N ASP A 53 14.02 14.76 -0.82
CA ASP A 53 13.12 15.92 -0.76
C ASP A 53 12.31 15.91 0.53
N LEU A 54 11.80 14.75 0.94
CA LEU A 54 11.04 14.59 2.19
C LEU A 54 11.92 14.79 3.43
N PHE A 55 13.12 14.20 3.46
CA PHE A 55 14.06 14.36 4.57
C PHE A 55 14.53 15.81 4.69
N LYS A 56 14.81 16.45 3.55
CA LYS A 56 15.21 17.86 3.51
C LYS A 56 14.12 18.75 4.10
N SER A 57 12.87 18.56 3.69
CA SER A 57 11.72 19.34 4.18
C SER A 57 11.45 19.15 5.67
N ILE A 58 11.52 17.92 6.18
CA ILE A 58 11.17 17.62 7.59
C ILE A 58 12.32 17.93 8.56
N VAL A 59 13.57 17.66 8.15
CA VAL A 59 14.73 17.67 9.05
C VAL A 59 15.72 18.77 8.69
N MET A 60 16.16 18.87 7.44
CA MET A 60 17.23 19.80 7.08
C MET A 60 16.79 21.27 7.16
N GLU A 61 15.58 21.56 6.69
CA GLU A 61 14.97 22.90 6.65
C GLU A 61 14.28 23.29 7.97
N ASN A 62 14.29 22.40 8.96
CA ASN A 62 13.74 22.67 10.28
C ASN A 62 14.74 23.50 11.12
N ASN A 63 14.32 24.70 11.54
CA ASN A 63 15.14 25.62 12.33
C ASN A 63 15.13 25.30 13.84
N ASP A 64 14.20 24.47 14.31
CA ASP A 64 14.12 24.04 15.71
C ASP A 64 15.12 22.93 16.05
N LEU A 65 15.76 22.34 15.03
CA LEU A 65 16.74 21.27 15.18
C LEU A 65 18.16 21.81 15.01
N SER A 66 19.04 21.45 15.93
CA SER A 66 20.49 21.66 15.78
C SER A 66 21.08 20.73 14.71
N ASP A 67 22.23 21.09 14.15
CA ASP A 67 22.92 20.26 13.15
C ASP A 67 23.30 18.87 13.69
N VAL A 68 23.59 18.77 14.99
CA VAL A 68 23.88 17.49 15.66
C VAL A 68 22.63 16.60 15.67
N GLU A 69 21.45 17.16 15.99
CA GLU A 69 20.18 16.43 15.96
C GLU A 69 19.81 16.03 14.54
N LYS A 70 19.95 16.95 13.56
CA LYS A 70 19.74 16.66 12.14
C LYS A 70 20.61 15.49 11.68
N PHE A 71 21.86 15.44 12.12
CA PHE A 71 22.75 14.35 11.74
C PHE A 71 22.39 13.03 12.42
N HIS A 72 21.97 13.08 13.69
CA HIS A 72 21.44 11.91 14.37
C HIS A 72 20.22 11.34 13.62
N TYR A 73 19.26 12.20 13.25
CA TYR A 73 18.11 11.84 12.43
C TYR A 73 18.49 11.27 11.07
N LEU A 74 19.51 11.85 10.41
CA LEU A 74 20.04 11.31 9.15
C LEU A 74 20.54 9.88 9.37
N LYS A 75 21.41 9.61 10.35
CA LYS A 75 21.91 8.25 10.59
C LYS A 75 20.80 7.25 10.93
N MET A 76 19.73 7.67 11.62
CA MET A 76 18.56 6.83 11.91
C MET A 76 17.69 6.53 10.68
N SER A 77 17.64 7.45 9.72
CA SER A 77 16.88 7.29 8.47
C SER A 77 17.55 6.34 7.48
N LEU A 78 18.85 6.12 7.61
CA LEU A 78 19.62 5.29 6.70
C LEU A 78 19.62 3.83 7.12
N THR A 79 19.57 2.95 6.14
CA THR A 79 19.66 1.49 6.27
C THR A 79 20.57 0.96 5.17
N GLY A 80 20.97 -0.31 5.24
CA GLY A 80 21.77 -0.94 4.18
C GLY A 80 23.14 -0.28 3.96
N GLU A 81 23.53 -0.13 2.69
CA GLU A 81 24.81 0.43 2.27
C GLU A 81 25.04 1.89 2.74
N PRO A 82 24.08 2.84 2.57
CA PRO A 82 24.24 4.20 3.08
C PRO A 82 24.56 4.27 4.58
N ALA A 83 23.89 3.43 5.38
CA ALA A 83 24.12 3.38 6.83
C ALA A 83 25.52 2.87 7.18
N GLN A 84 26.02 1.88 6.44
CA GLN A 84 27.38 1.36 6.60
C GLN A 84 28.43 2.43 6.25
N GLN A 85 28.20 3.20 5.17
CA GLN A 85 29.11 4.24 4.73
C GLN A 85 29.31 5.34 5.78
N LEU A 86 28.26 5.71 6.52
CA LEU A 86 28.32 6.76 7.54
C LEU A 86 28.48 6.23 8.97
N LYS A 87 28.57 4.91 9.17
CA LYS A 87 28.57 4.26 10.49
C LYS A 87 29.63 4.86 11.42
N ASN A 88 30.87 4.98 10.94
CA ASN A 88 32.04 5.37 11.72
C ASN A 88 32.26 6.89 11.77
N ILE A 89 31.40 7.69 11.15
CA ILE A 89 31.51 9.15 11.19
C ILE A 89 30.91 9.66 12.52
N PRO A 90 31.67 10.38 13.36
CA PRO A 90 31.17 10.88 14.65
C PRO A 90 30.12 11.96 14.42
N ILE A 91 29.09 11.96 15.27
CA ILE A 91 27.96 12.89 15.16
C ILE A 91 28.40 14.29 15.61
N THR A 92 28.77 15.14 14.65
CA THR A 92 29.15 16.54 14.87
C THR A 92 28.51 17.44 13.80
N SER A 93 28.44 18.75 14.06
CA SER A 93 27.94 19.76 13.13
C SER A 93 28.69 19.74 11.80
N GLU A 94 30.02 19.66 11.84
CA GLU A 94 30.87 19.68 10.64
C GLU A 94 30.63 18.44 9.77
N ASN A 95 30.37 17.31 10.43
CA ASN A 95 30.17 16.03 9.76
C ASN A 95 28.77 15.86 9.17
N LEU A 96 27.76 16.63 9.59
CA LEU A 96 26.43 16.62 8.96
C LEU A 96 26.56 16.97 7.47
N LYS A 97 27.13 18.15 7.19
CA LYS A 97 27.24 18.68 5.83
C LYS A 97 28.04 17.74 4.94
N ARG A 98 29.21 17.29 5.43
CA ARG A 98 30.05 16.32 4.73
C ARG A 98 29.31 15.01 4.44
N SER A 99 28.58 14.48 5.41
CA SER A 99 27.84 13.23 5.25
C SER A 99 26.69 13.35 4.26
N TRP A 100 25.99 14.48 4.29
CA TRP A 100 24.93 14.78 3.32
C TRP A 100 25.48 14.92 1.89
N GLU A 101 26.60 15.63 1.73
CA GLU A 101 27.31 15.74 0.44
C GLU A 101 27.76 14.39 -0.09
N ILE A 102 28.30 13.51 0.76
CA ILE A 102 28.66 12.14 0.37
C ILE A 102 27.46 11.37 -0.20
N LEU A 103 26.28 11.48 0.42
CA LEU A 103 25.06 10.84 -0.08
C LEU A 103 24.61 11.46 -1.40
N MET A 104 24.60 12.79 -1.51
CA MET A 104 24.26 13.48 -2.77
C MET A 104 25.21 13.07 -3.89
N THR A 105 26.52 13.10 -3.70
CA THR A 105 27.48 12.71 -4.73
C THR A 105 27.27 11.27 -5.20
N ARG A 106 26.87 10.37 -4.30
CA ARG A 106 26.67 8.95 -4.63
C ARG A 106 25.33 8.66 -5.30
N TYR A 107 24.25 9.24 -4.78
CA TYR A 107 22.88 8.87 -5.15
C TYR A 107 22.19 9.91 -6.06
N ASP A 108 22.68 11.16 -6.10
CA ASP A 108 22.14 12.23 -6.95
C ASP A 108 22.63 12.17 -8.42
N ASN A 109 22.99 10.97 -8.86
CA ASN A 109 23.36 10.72 -10.25
C ASN A 109 22.09 10.52 -11.10
N LYS A 110 21.63 11.59 -11.76
CA LYS A 110 20.45 11.57 -12.64
C LYS A 110 20.46 10.39 -13.63
N ARG A 111 21.61 10.09 -14.26
CA ARG A 111 21.72 8.97 -15.22
C ARG A 111 21.37 7.64 -14.57
N VAL A 112 21.92 7.36 -13.39
CA VAL A 112 21.67 6.10 -12.68
C VAL A 112 20.24 6.04 -12.15
N GLN A 113 19.67 7.17 -11.74
CA GLN A 113 18.25 7.23 -11.33
C GLN A 113 17.31 6.95 -12.50
N ILE A 114 17.57 7.55 -13.68
CA ILE A 114 16.82 7.26 -14.91
C ILE A 114 16.94 5.77 -15.27
N ASP A 115 18.16 5.22 -15.27
CA ASP A 115 18.41 3.80 -15.56
C ASP A 115 17.65 2.89 -14.58
N ALA A 116 17.59 3.25 -13.30
CA ALA A 116 16.85 2.50 -12.28
C ALA A 116 15.34 2.53 -12.52
N GLN A 117 14.76 3.69 -12.82
CA GLN A 117 13.33 3.83 -13.11
C GLN A 117 12.93 3.08 -14.38
N LEU A 118 13.73 3.20 -15.45
CA LEU A 118 13.52 2.43 -16.68
C LEU A 118 13.62 0.92 -16.41
N SER A 119 14.63 0.49 -15.64
CA SER A 119 14.79 -0.92 -15.27
C SER A 119 13.57 -1.45 -14.53
N ALA A 120 13.04 -0.68 -13.56
CA ALA A 120 11.81 -1.03 -12.85
C ALA A 120 10.61 -1.14 -13.81
N LEU A 121 10.44 -0.16 -14.70
CA LEU A 121 9.38 -0.13 -15.70
C LEU A 121 9.41 -1.35 -16.65
N PHE A 122 10.60 -1.70 -17.17
CA PHE A 122 10.75 -2.86 -18.07
C PHE A 122 10.65 -4.21 -17.33
N ALA A 123 11.04 -4.26 -16.06
CA ALA A 123 10.99 -5.46 -15.20
C ALA A 123 9.57 -5.85 -14.76
N ILE A 124 8.58 -4.98 -14.97
CA ILE A 124 7.16 -5.28 -14.72
C ILE A 124 6.80 -6.63 -15.36
N ARG A 125 6.23 -7.54 -14.58
CA ARG A 125 5.97 -8.92 -15.04
C ARG A 125 4.64 -9.02 -15.79
N LYS A 126 4.59 -9.93 -16.75
CA LYS A 126 3.35 -10.28 -17.44
C LYS A 126 2.35 -10.91 -16.47
N LEU A 127 1.10 -10.46 -16.53
CA LEU A 127 -0.03 -11.00 -15.81
C LEU A 127 -0.44 -12.35 -16.43
N LYS A 128 -0.48 -13.39 -15.60
CA LYS A 128 -0.87 -14.74 -16.05
C LYS A 128 -2.38 -14.98 -16.00
N THR A 129 -3.07 -14.27 -15.13
CA THR A 129 -4.51 -14.38 -14.93
C THR A 129 -5.09 -12.99 -14.75
N ALA A 130 -6.34 -12.82 -15.15
CA ALA A 130 -7.12 -11.65 -14.75
C ALA A 130 -7.19 -11.53 -13.23
N GLY A 131 -7.26 -10.29 -12.74
CA GLY A 131 -7.44 -9.99 -11.32
C GLY A 131 -7.29 -8.50 -11.05
N ALA A 132 -8.27 -7.91 -10.36
CA ALA A 132 -8.35 -6.47 -10.09
C ALA A 132 -7.07 -5.95 -9.43
N THR A 133 -6.61 -6.63 -8.37
CA THR A 133 -5.40 -6.25 -7.61
C THR A 133 -4.14 -6.26 -8.47
N LYS A 134 -4.02 -7.20 -9.41
CA LYS A 134 -2.85 -7.34 -10.29
C LYS A 134 -2.80 -6.23 -11.33
N ILE A 135 -3.95 -5.92 -11.95
CA ILE A 135 -4.05 -4.84 -12.95
C ILE A 135 -3.85 -3.49 -12.27
N LYS A 136 -4.43 -3.28 -11.08
CA LYS A 136 -4.22 -2.07 -10.28
C LYS A 136 -2.75 -1.87 -9.92
N LYS A 137 -2.07 -2.95 -9.52
CA LYS A 137 -0.63 -2.92 -9.25
C LYS A 137 0.18 -2.59 -10.51
N LEU A 138 -0.11 -3.25 -11.64
CA LEU A 138 0.54 -2.97 -12.92
C LEU A 138 0.43 -1.49 -13.30
N LEU A 139 -0.77 -0.91 -13.20
CA LEU A 139 -1.00 0.51 -13.49
C LEU A 139 -0.23 1.42 -12.52
N GLY A 140 -0.24 1.09 -11.22
CA GLY A 140 0.53 1.81 -10.21
C GLY A 140 2.02 1.80 -10.50
N ASP A 141 2.61 0.62 -10.74
CA ASP A 141 4.04 0.45 -11.01
C ASP A 141 4.48 1.23 -12.28
N VAL A 142 3.65 1.26 -13.33
CA VAL A 142 3.90 2.05 -14.54
C VAL A 142 3.87 3.55 -14.24
N LYS A 143 2.79 4.03 -13.58
CA LYS A 143 2.62 5.46 -13.33
C LYS A 143 3.70 6.00 -12.40
N GLU A 144 4.04 5.27 -11.35
CA GLU A 144 5.12 5.64 -10.44
C GLU A 144 6.45 5.83 -11.19
N ALA A 145 6.80 4.91 -12.09
CA ALA A 145 8.01 5.03 -12.89
C ALA A 145 7.96 6.21 -13.88
N LEU A 146 6.81 6.45 -14.54
CA LEU A 146 6.64 7.57 -15.46
C LEU A 146 6.70 8.92 -14.75
N ASP A 147 6.04 9.07 -13.60
CA ASP A 147 6.04 10.28 -12.79
C ASP A 147 7.46 10.58 -12.26
N ALA A 148 8.19 9.54 -11.83
CA ALA A 148 9.58 9.66 -11.41
C ALA A 148 10.50 10.09 -12.57
N LEU A 149 10.29 9.54 -13.78
CA LEU A 149 11.03 9.93 -14.98
C LEU A 149 10.69 11.38 -15.42
N GLU A 150 9.43 11.81 -15.33
CA GLU A 150 9.05 13.20 -15.59
C GLU A 150 9.72 14.17 -14.60
N THR A 151 9.80 13.78 -13.32
CA THR A 151 10.51 14.55 -12.27
C THR A 151 12.00 14.65 -12.56
N LEU A 152 12.58 13.64 -13.23
CA LEU A 152 13.95 13.64 -13.73
C LEU A 152 14.10 14.36 -15.09
N GLU A 153 13.10 15.13 -15.50
CA GLU A 153 13.07 15.95 -16.72
C GLU A 153 13.11 15.12 -18.02
N CYS A 154 12.71 13.84 -17.97
CA CYS A 154 12.61 12.99 -19.15
C CYS A 154 11.31 13.31 -19.94
N PRO A 155 11.34 13.26 -21.29
CA PRO A 155 10.19 13.63 -22.14
C PRO A 155 9.15 12.50 -22.24
N VAL A 156 8.62 12.02 -21.11
CA VAL A 156 7.70 10.86 -21.06
C VAL A 156 6.37 11.10 -21.77
N LYS A 157 5.95 12.36 -21.95
CA LYS A 157 4.68 12.74 -22.59
C LYS A 157 4.57 12.31 -24.06
N SER A 158 5.70 12.08 -24.73
CA SER A 158 5.69 11.62 -26.13
C SER A 158 5.83 10.10 -26.27
N TRP A 159 5.78 9.34 -25.16
CA TRP A 159 6.07 7.91 -25.16
C TRP A 159 4.82 7.02 -25.28
N ASP A 160 3.64 7.59 -25.54
CA ASP A 160 2.37 6.86 -25.61
C ASP A 160 2.47 5.51 -26.34
N HIS A 161 2.98 5.52 -27.57
CA HIS A 161 3.11 4.31 -28.39
C HIS A 161 3.97 3.24 -27.73
N ILE A 162 5.08 3.62 -27.10
CA ILE A 162 6.03 2.70 -26.45
C ILE A 162 5.39 2.12 -25.19
N ILE A 163 4.77 2.98 -24.38
CA ILE A 163 4.15 2.59 -23.11
C ILE A 163 2.93 1.69 -23.37
N VAL A 164 2.05 2.07 -24.29
CA VAL A 164 0.90 1.24 -24.70
C VAL A 164 1.38 -0.12 -25.21
N PHE A 165 2.32 -0.14 -26.16
CA PHE A 165 2.88 -1.40 -26.71
C PHE A 165 3.43 -2.32 -25.62
N MET A 166 4.13 -1.74 -24.65
CA MET A 166 4.72 -2.48 -23.54
C MET A 166 3.65 -3.03 -22.60
N ILE A 167 2.73 -2.21 -22.12
CA ILE A 167 1.71 -2.60 -21.12
C ILE A 167 0.77 -3.66 -21.70
N VAL A 168 0.30 -3.49 -22.93
CA VAL A 168 -0.59 -4.44 -23.61
C VAL A 168 0.02 -5.84 -23.63
N ARG A 169 1.34 -5.95 -23.81
CA ARG A 169 2.08 -7.24 -23.76
C ARG A 169 2.21 -7.83 -22.35
N LYS A 170 2.04 -7.01 -21.30
CA LYS A 170 2.02 -7.44 -19.90
C LYS A 170 0.63 -7.87 -19.43
N LEU A 171 -0.44 -7.60 -20.19
CA LEU A 171 -1.79 -8.03 -19.81
C LEU A 171 -1.98 -9.54 -19.93
N ASP A 172 -2.93 -10.05 -19.16
CA ASP A 172 -3.45 -11.40 -19.33
C ASP A 172 -4.33 -11.48 -20.60
N VAL A 173 -4.60 -12.70 -21.07
CA VAL A 173 -5.30 -12.93 -22.34
C VAL A 173 -6.72 -12.36 -22.35
N GLU A 174 -7.43 -12.40 -21.22
CA GLU A 174 -8.81 -11.92 -21.12
C GLU A 174 -8.85 -10.40 -21.19
N SER A 175 -8.02 -9.73 -20.39
CA SER A 175 -7.91 -8.26 -20.40
C SER A 175 -7.38 -7.73 -21.74
N LEU A 176 -6.45 -8.45 -22.38
CA LEU A 176 -5.98 -8.11 -23.73
C LEU A 176 -7.10 -8.19 -24.76
N LYS A 177 -7.90 -9.27 -24.73
CA LYS A 177 -9.04 -9.43 -25.65
C LYS A 177 -10.07 -8.32 -25.47
N GLU A 178 -10.40 -7.96 -24.24
CA GLU A 178 -11.31 -6.85 -23.95
C GLU A 178 -10.75 -5.53 -24.47
N TRP A 179 -9.46 -5.26 -24.25
CA TRP A 179 -8.79 -4.07 -24.78
C TRP A 179 -8.93 -3.97 -26.30
N GLU A 180 -8.54 -5.01 -27.04
CA GLU A 180 -8.65 -5.03 -28.51
C GLU A 180 -10.11 -4.87 -28.97
N THR A 181 -11.07 -5.42 -28.21
CA THR A 181 -12.50 -5.25 -28.49
C THR A 181 -12.93 -3.79 -28.34
N THR A 182 -12.42 -3.06 -27.34
CA THR A 182 -12.74 -1.63 -27.17
C THR A 182 -12.15 -0.74 -28.26
N LEU A 183 -11.04 -1.15 -28.88
CA LEU A 183 -10.46 -0.44 -30.02
C LEU A 183 -11.24 -0.69 -31.31
N GLY A 184 -11.76 -1.90 -31.50
CA GLY A 184 -12.56 -2.25 -32.68
C GLY A 184 -11.77 -2.03 -33.98
N ALA A 185 -12.41 -1.39 -34.97
CA ALA A 185 -11.80 -1.10 -36.28
C ALA A 185 -11.09 0.26 -36.36
N LYS A 186 -10.77 0.90 -35.21
CA LYS A 186 -10.09 2.19 -35.20
C LYS A 186 -8.69 2.07 -35.80
N SER A 187 -8.36 2.92 -36.76
CA SER A 187 -7.04 2.96 -37.41
C SER A 187 -6.02 3.83 -36.67
N THR A 188 -6.47 4.63 -35.69
CA THR A 188 -5.60 5.51 -34.90
C THR A 188 -5.01 4.75 -33.72
N SER A 189 -3.70 4.94 -33.48
CA SER A 189 -3.06 4.38 -32.28
C SER A 189 -3.66 5.01 -31.01
N PRO A 190 -4.04 4.21 -29.99
CA PRO A 190 -4.52 4.75 -28.72
C PRO A 190 -3.39 5.41 -27.93
N SER A 191 -3.74 6.40 -27.12
CA SER A 191 -2.85 7.06 -26.17
C SER A 191 -2.68 6.23 -24.88
N PHE A 192 -1.69 6.57 -24.06
CA PHE A 192 -1.57 5.98 -22.73
C PHE A 192 -2.79 6.33 -21.84
N SER A 193 -3.37 7.52 -22.01
CA SER A 193 -4.59 7.94 -21.32
C SER A 193 -5.78 7.02 -21.65
N ASP A 194 -5.94 6.64 -22.92
CA ASP A 194 -7.01 5.73 -23.34
C ASP A 194 -6.84 4.34 -22.68
N LEU A 195 -5.60 3.84 -22.65
CA LEU A 195 -5.27 2.57 -22.01
C LEU A 195 -5.47 2.64 -20.49
N GLU A 196 -5.08 3.74 -19.84
CA GLU A 196 -5.30 3.95 -18.42
C GLU A 196 -6.80 3.91 -18.09
N GLN A 197 -7.64 4.63 -18.84
CA GLN A 197 -9.08 4.62 -18.63
C GLN A 197 -9.66 3.21 -18.77
N PHE A 198 -9.23 2.46 -19.78
CA PHE A 198 -9.62 1.07 -19.94
C PHE A 198 -9.21 0.21 -18.74
N LEU A 199 -7.95 0.30 -18.29
CA LEU A 199 -7.45 -0.53 -17.19
C LEU A 199 -8.16 -0.21 -15.87
N VAL A 200 -8.48 1.06 -15.62
CA VAL A 200 -9.30 1.47 -14.48
C VAL A 200 -10.70 0.86 -14.57
N GLY A 201 -11.35 0.93 -15.73
CA GLY A 201 -12.65 0.29 -15.96
C GLY A 201 -12.62 -1.23 -15.79
N ARG A 202 -11.54 -1.88 -16.24
CA ARG A 202 -11.29 -3.32 -16.08
C ARG A 202 -11.16 -3.70 -14.61
N VAL A 203 -10.40 -2.92 -13.82
CA VAL A 203 -10.28 -3.11 -12.36
C VAL A 203 -11.64 -3.02 -11.69
N GLN A 204 -12.42 -1.98 -11.98
CA GLN A 204 -13.76 -1.80 -11.39
C GLN A 204 -14.73 -2.93 -11.75
N THR A 205 -14.66 -3.41 -12.99
CA THR A 205 -15.47 -4.55 -13.46
C THR A 205 -15.13 -5.81 -12.68
N LEU A 206 -13.85 -6.14 -12.57
CA LEU A 206 -13.39 -7.31 -11.82
C LEU A 206 -13.74 -7.22 -10.33
N GLU A 207 -13.57 -6.06 -9.69
CA GLU A 207 -13.98 -5.84 -8.30
C GLU A 207 -15.50 -5.99 -8.10
N SER A 208 -16.30 -5.65 -9.10
CA SER A 208 -17.75 -5.80 -9.06
C SER A 208 -18.16 -7.26 -9.19
N ILE A 209 -17.53 -8.00 -10.11
CA ILE A 209 -17.75 -9.45 -10.29
C ILE A 209 -17.33 -10.20 -9.02
N GLU A 210 -16.16 -9.90 -8.46
CA GLU A 210 -15.68 -10.51 -7.21
C GLU A 210 -16.66 -10.30 -6.06
N ARG A 211 -17.26 -9.11 -5.94
CA ARG A 211 -18.28 -8.81 -4.93
C ARG A 211 -19.58 -9.61 -5.11
N VAL A 212 -19.99 -9.89 -6.35
CA VAL A 212 -21.21 -10.66 -6.65
C VAL A 212 -20.96 -12.16 -6.51
N MET A 213 -19.80 -12.64 -6.94
CA MET A 213 -19.47 -14.08 -6.94
C MET A 213 -18.99 -14.61 -5.60
N MET A 214 -18.44 -13.76 -4.72
CA MET A 214 -18.12 -14.16 -3.36
C MET A 214 -19.40 -14.13 -2.51
N PRO A 215 -19.87 -15.29 -1.99
CA PRO A 215 -20.97 -15.27 -1.04
C PRO A 215 -20.58 -14.43 0.16
N PHE A 216 -21.49 -13.57 0.60
CA PHE A 216 -21.36 -12.80 1.83
C PHE A 216 -20.98 -13.77 2.95
N LYS A 217 -19.71 -13.76 3.40
CA LYS A 217 -19.36 -14.38 4.66
C LYS A 217 -20.06 -13.55 5.71
N GLN A 218 -21.21 -14.04 6.17
CA GLN A 218 -21.84 -13.51 7.37
C GLN A 218 -20.75 -13.44 8.44
N PRO A 219 -20.58 -12.29 9.13
CA PRO A 219 -19.68 -12.25 10.26
C PRO A 219 -20.19 -13.31 11.22
N ALA A 220 -19.36 -14.31 11.50
CA ALA A 220 -19.65 -15.29 12.54
C ALA A 220 -19.96 -14.48 13.79
N SER A 221 -21.21 -14.50 14.23
CA SER A 221 -21.59 -13.90 15.50
C SER A 221 -20.67 -14.51 16.54
N ASN A 222 -19.96 -13.68 17.29
CA ASN A 222 -19.25 -14.09 18.49
C ASN A 222 -20.30 -14.58 19.51
N SER A 223 -20.83 -15.79 19.34
CA SER A 223 -21.37 -16.55 20.44
C SER A 223 -20.18 -17.22 21.09
N THR A 224 -19.84 -16.76 22.28
CA THR A 224 -18.94 -17.42 23.22
C THR A 224 -19.50 -18.81 23.54
N SER A 225 -19.26 -19.77 22.66
CA SER A 225 -19.52 -21.18 22.94
C SER A 225 -18.28 -21.73 23.63
N VAL A 226 -18.45 -22.01 24.90
CA VAL A 226 -17.53 -22.78 25.74
C VAL A 226 -17.03 -23.99 24.96
N ARG A 227 -15.71 -24.09 24.86
CA ARG A 227 -14.97 -25.11 24.15
C ARG A 227 -15.15 -26.45 24.88
N SER A 228 -16.17 -27.23 24.51
CA SER A 228 -16.15 -28.66 24.82
C SER A 228 -15.26 -29.35 23.79
N GLN A 229 -14.20 -30.00 24.26
CA GLN A 229 -13.39 -30.90 23.45
C GLN A 229 -14.25 -32.12 23.09
N SER A 230 -14.92 -32.09 21.95
CA SER A 230 -15.37 -33.32 21.30
C SER A 230 -14.32 -33.73 20.28
N ASN A 231 -13.69 -34.89 20.51
CA ASN A 231 -12.85 -35.56 19.52
C ASN A 231 -13.70 -35.97 18.32
N ALA A 232 -13.89 -35.07 17.35
CA ALA A 232 -14.50 -35.41 16.08
C ALA A 232 -13.46 -36.06 15.17
N ARG A 233 -13.50 -37.39 15.06
CA ARG A 233 -12.83 -38.11 13.97
C ARG A 233 -13.48 -37.66 12.67
N ALA A 234 -12.71 -37.03 11.78
CA ALA A 234 -13.13 -36.79 10.41
C ALA A 234 -13.23 -38.15 9.70
N TYR A 235 -14.45 -38.59 9.42
CA TYR A 235 -14.69 -39.63 8.43
C TYR A 235 -14.68 -38.97 7.06
N ALA A 236 -13.67 -39.26 6.25
CA ALA A 236 -13.74 -39.00 4.82
C ALA A 236 -14.83 -39.90 4.25
N ALA A 237 -16.02 -39.34 4.00
CA ALA A 237 -17.03 -40.01 3.22
C ALA A 237 -16.54 -40.04 1.76
N THR A 238 -15.97 -41.17 1.35
CA THR A 238 -15.96 -41.53 -0.07
C THR A 238 -17.43 -41.65 -0.47
N ALA A 239 -17.93 -40.69 -1.23
CA ALA A 239 -19.25 -40.83 -1.86
C ALA A 239 -19.16 -42.05 -2.79
N ALA A 240 -19.65 -43.20 -2.30
CA ALA A 240 -19.88 -44.34 -3.15
C ALA A 240 -20.82 -43.84 -4.26
N VAL A 241 -20.34 -43.90 -5.50
CA VAL A 241 -21.15 -43.58 -6.67
C VAL A 241 -22.40 -44.43 -6.56
N GLN A 242 -23.55 -43.80 -6.33
CA GLN A 242 -24.84 -44.48 -6.24
C GLN A 242 -25.14 -45.09 -7.62
N GLN A 243 -24.73 -46.35 -7.79
CA GLN A 243 -24.99 -47.14 -8.98
C GLN A 243 -26.28 -47.92 -8.76
N CYS A 244 -27.17 -47.85 -9.74
CA CYS A 244 -28.42 -48.58 -9.73
C CYS A 244 -28.16 -50.09 -9.63
N ALA A 245 -28.78 -50.78 -8.66
CA ALA A 245 -28.60 -52.21 -8.48
C ALA A 245 -29.08 -53.09 -9.66
N VAL A 246 -29.84 -52.52 -10.60
CA VAL A 246 -30.44 -53.24 -11.74
C VAL A 246 -29.64 -53.04 -13.03
N CYS A 247 -29.00 -51.89 -13.23
CA CYS A 247 -28.29 -51.57 -14.48
C CYS A 247 -26.93 -50.88 -14.28
N SER A 248 -26.44 -50.80 -13.04
CA SER A 248 -25.13 -50.29 -12.63
C SER A 248 -24.80 -48.85 -13.07
N SER A 249 -25.80 -48.08 -13.49
CA SER A 249 -25.64 -46.69 -13.93
C SER A 249 -25.92 -45.71 -12.78
N GLY A 250 -25.40 -44.48 -12.85
CA GLY A 250 -25.45 -43.49 -11.77
C GLY A 250 -26.80 -42.84 -11.52
N HIS A 251 -27.79 -43.59 -11.02
CA HIS A 251 -29.11 -43.11 -10.63
C HIS A 251 -29.71 -44.01 -9.54
N TYR A 252 -30.73 -43.48 -8.83
CA TYR A 252 -31.50 -44.25 -7.86
C TYR A 252 -32.38 -45.30 -8.55
N ILE A 253 -32.60 -46.46 -7.91
CA ILE A 253 -33.39 -47.57 -8.46
C ILE A 253 -34.83 -47.16 -8.85
N ALA A 254 -35.41 -46.19 -8.13
CA ALA A 254 -36.74 -45.64 -8.43
C ALA A 254 -36.82 -44.94 -9.80
N SER A 255 -35.68 -44.49 -10.34
CA SER A 255 -35.57 -43.85 -11.66
C SER A 255 -35.05 -44.81 -12.74
N CYS A 256 -34.92 -46.10 -12.44
CA CYS A 256 -34.39 -47.08 -13.37
C CYS A 256 -35.48 -47.61 -14.31
N LEU A 257 -35.35 -47.34 -15.60
CA LEU A 257 -36.27 -47.83 -16.63
C LEU A 257 -36.39 -49.37 -16.63
N LYS A 258 -35.26 -50.08 -16.48
CA LYS A 258 -35.27 -51.57 -16.39
C LYS A 258 -35.96 -52.11 -15.14
N TYR A 259 -36.03 -51.33 -14.06
CA TYR A 259 -36.75 -51.72 -12.85
C TYR A 259 -38.25 -51.45 -13.01
N LEU A 260 -38.62 -50.32 -13.60
CA LEU A 260 -40.01 -49.94 -13.85
C LEU A 260 -40.70 -50.84 -14.88
N GLU A 261 -39.94 -51.49 -15.76
CA GLU A 261 -40.45 -52.46 -16.73
C GLU A 261 -40.67 -53.88 -16.16
N LYS A 262 -40.25 -54.17 -14.92
CA LYS A 262 -40.50 -55.47 -14.29
C LYS A 262 -41.85 -55.49 -13.59
N THR A 263 -42.69 -56.49 -13.89
CA THR A 263 -43.93 -56.76 -13.16
C THR A 263 -43.66 -57.50 -11.85
N VAL A 264 -44.48 -57.25 -10.83
CA VAL A 264 -44.26 -57.55 -9.40
C VAL A 264 -44.39 -59.05 -9.06
N ASN A 265 -43.77 -59.94 -9.83
CA ASN A 265 -43.61 -61.35 -9.46
C ASN A 265 -42.36 -61.93 -10.15
N GLN A 266 -41.18 -61.65 -9.58
CA GLN A 266 -39.99 -62.52 -9.54
C GLN A 266 -38.81 -61.81 -8.86
#